data_AF-A0A956KBT3-F1
#
_entry.id   AF-A0A956KBT3-F1
#
_cell.length_a   1.000
_cell.length_b   1.000
_cell.length_c   1.000
_cell.angle_alpha   90.00
_cell.angle_beta   90.00
_cell.angle_gamma   90.00
#
_symmetry.space_group_name_H-M   'P 1'
#
loop_
_entity.id
_entity.type
_entity.pdbx_description
1 polymer ?
#
loop_
_entity_poly.entity_id
_entity_poly.type
_entity_poly.pdbx_seq_one_letter_code
_entity_poly.pdbx_strand_id
1 'polypeptide(L)'
;MTEPAPDDDLARFEAARPRLFAIAYRMLGSISDAEDIVQDAWLRWRRATEAEPDGVRAPAAYLAQVVTRLSIDRLRQLRRRREQYVGTWLPEPLDAAPPTQAALPDASALTALGESLQLSFLFLLESLGPIERAVFLLR
;
A
#
# COMPACT_ATOMS: atom_id res chain seq x y z
N MET A 1 -4.66 8.11 -33.05
CA MET A 1 -4.68 7.13 -31.94
C MET A 1 -3.30 6.53 -31.90
N THR A 2 -2.45 7.02 -31.01
CA THR A 2 -1.09 6.52 -30.83
C THR A 2 -1.15 5.58 -29.64
N GLU A 3 -0.89 4.30 -29.88
CA GLU A 3 -0.74 3.28 -28.83
C GLU A 3 0.25 3.81 -27.79
N PRO A 4 -0.08 3.83 -26.47
CA PRO A 4 0.89 4.25 -25.47
C PRO A 4 2.06 3.26 -25.50
N ALA A 5 3.26 3.79 -25.77
CA ALA A 5 4.46 2.95 -25.83
C ALA A 5 4.65 2.23 -24.47
N PRO A 6 5.16 0.99 -24.44
CA PRO A 6 5.33 0.21 -23.22
C PRO A 6 6.15 0.93 -22.13
N ASP A 7 7.03 1.86 -22.52
CA ASP A 7 7.83 2.70 -21.62
C ASP A 7 7.00 3.80 -20.92
N ASP A 8 5.94 4.31 -21.54
CA ASP A 8 5.04 5.33 -20.97
C ASP A 8 4.18 4.73 -19.85
N ASP A 9 3.72 3.48 -20.02
CA ASP A 9 2.97 2.76 -18.99
C ASP A 9 3.81 2.47 -17.76
N LEU A 10 5.07 2.08 -17.95
CA LEU A 10 6.01 1.86 -16.85
C LEU A 10 6.28 3.17 -16.11
N ALA A 11 6.57 4.25 -16.83
CA ALA A 11 6.82 5.56 -16.23
C ALA A 11 5.62 6.04 -15.39
N ARG A 12 4.39 5.89 -15.91
CA ARG A 12 3.15 6.23 -15.18
C ARG A 12 2.97 5.40 -13.92
N PHE A 13 3.24 4.10 -14.00
CA PHE A 13 3.12 3.22 -12.85
C PHE A 13 4.17 3.54 -11.78
N GLU A 14 5.43 3.72 -12.17
CA GLU A 14 6.52 4.06 -11.25
C GLU A 14 6.28 5.42 -10.57
N ALA A 15 5.74 6.41 -11.30
CA ALA A 15 5.32 7.67 -10.70
C ALA A 15 4.22 7.50 -9.63
N ALA A 16 3.34 6.51 -9.79
CA ALA A 16 2.28 6.21 -8.83
C ALA A 16 2.74 5.26 -7.70
N ARG A 17 3.80 4.47 -7.90
CA ARG A 17 4.25 3.39 -7.01
C ARG A 17 4.34 3.80 -5.54
N PRO A 18 4.91 4.95 -5.15
CA PRO A 18 4.98 5.34 -3.74
C PRO A 18 3.60 5.49 -3.10
N ARG A 19 2.63 6.07 -3.83
CA ARG A 19 1.25 6.22 -3.36
C ARG A 19 0.54 4.87 -3.27
N LEU A 20 0.73 4.02 -4.27
CA LEU A 20 0.14 2.67 -4.30
C LEU A 20 0.65 1.82 -3.13
N PHE A 21 1.95 1.85 -2.89
CA PHE A 21 2.57 1.19 -1.74
C PHE A 21 2.01 1.73 -0.42
N ALA A 22 1.92 3.05 -0.25
CA ALA A 22 1.37 3.64 0.98
C ALA A 22 -0.09 3.22 1.24
N ILE A 23 -0.92 3.08 0.20
CA ILE A 23 -2.29 2.56 0.32
C ILE A 23 -2.25 1.09 0.78
N ALA A 24 -1.48 0.24 0.09
CA ALA A 24 -1.39 -1.18 0.40
C ALA A 24 -0.84 -1.43 1.81
N TYR A 25 0.21 -0.71 2.21
CA TYR A 25 0.82 -0.80 3.52
C TYR A 25 -0.13 -0.37 4.63
N ARG A 26 -0.85 0.76 4.49
CA ARG A 26 -1.86 1.17 5.48
C ARG A 26 -3.04 0.20 5.53
N MET A 27 -3.37 -0.43 4.41
CA MET A 27 -4.39 -1.47 4.37
C MET A 27 -3.94 -2.74 5.10
N LEU A 28 -2.70 -3.20 4.93
CA LEU A 28 -2.27 -4.55 5.33
C LEU A 28 -1.43 -4.58 6.61
N GLY A 29 -0.73 -3.48 6.90
CA GLY A 29 0.21 -3.40 8.02
C GLY A 29 1.44 -4.28 7.85
N SER A 30 1.78 -4.72 6.64
CA SER A 30 3.00 -5.48 6.33
C SER A 30 3.64 -4.94 5.06
N ILE A 31 4.98 -4.86 5.08
CA ILE A 31 5.77 -4.35 3.95
C ILE A 31 5.71 -5.35 2.80
N SER A 32 6.00 -6.62 3.08
CA SER A 32 6.02 -7.69 2.07
C SER A 32 4.67 -7.83 1.36
N ASP A 33 3.57 -7.90 2.14
CA ASP A 33 2.22 -7.94 1.57
C ASP A 33 1.92 -6.69 0.73
N ALA A 34 2.43 -5.51 1.11
CA ALA A 34 2.22 -4.29 0.35
C ALA A 34 2.99 -4.29 -0.98
N GLU A 35 4.24 -4.77 -0.99
CA GLU A 35 5.04 -4.92 -2.21
C GLU A 35 4.40 -5.91 -3.18
N ASP A 36 3.95 -7.07 -2.68
CA ASP A 36 3.25 -8.08 -3.48
C ASP A 36 1.99 -7.50 -4.14
N ILE A 37 1.19 -6.73 -3.40
CA ILE A 37 -0.02 -6.10 -3.94
C ILE A 37 0.31 -5.06 -5.02
N VAL A 38 1.38 -4.29 -4.85
CA VAL A 38 1.83 -3.33 -5.87
C VAL A 38 2.31 -4.08 -7.12
N GLN A 39 3.03 -5.19 -6.96
CA GLN A 39 3.42 -6.04 -8.10
C GLN A 39 2.21 -6.62 -8.84
N ASP A 40 1.23 -7.16 -8.13
CA ASP A 40 -0.02 -7.64 -8.73
C ASP A 40 -0.79 -6.54 -9.46
N ALA A 41 -0.77 -5.32 -8.91
CA ALA A 41 -1.37 -4.14 -9.53
C ALA A 41 -0.68 -3.77 -10.85
N TRP A 42 0.65 -3.88 -10.94
CA TRP A 42 1.39 -3.69 -12.19
C TRP A 42 0.93 -4.66 -13.28
N LEU A 43 0.78 -5.95 -12.95
CA LEU A 43 0.32 -6.95 -13.91
C LEU A 43 -1.11 -6.65 -14.41
N ARG A 44 -1.99 -6.15 -13.53
CA ARG A 44 -3.35 -5.74 -13.91
C ARG A 44 -3.38 -4.43 -14.70
N TRP A 45 -2.42 -3.53 -14.47
CA TRP A 45 -2.25 -2.31 -15.25
C TRP A 45 -1.84 -2.63 -16.68
N ARG A 46 -0.80 -3.45 -16.85
CA ARG A 46 -0.32 -3.92 -18.16
C ARG A 46 -1.42 -4.56 -18.99
N ARG A 47 -2.20 -5.49 -18.40
CA ARG A 47 -3.31 -6.13 -19.11
C ARG A 47 -4.41 -5.15 -19.51
N ALA A 48 -4.66 -4.12 -18.69
CA ALA A 48 -5.69 -3.13 -18.99
C ALA A 48 -5.25 -2.17 -20.10
N THR A 49 -3.99 -1.75 -20.11
CA THR A 49 -3.47 -0.89 -21.18
C THR A 49 -3.34 -1.64 -22.50
N GLU A 50 -3.00 -2.92 -22.48
CA GLU A 50 -2.99 -3.79 -23.67
C GLU A 50 -4.40 -4.03 -24.24
N ALA A 51 -5.42 -4.09 -23.38
CA ALA A 51 -6.80 -4.35 -23.80
C ALA A 51 -7.55 -3.11 -24.33
N GLU A 52 -7.06 -1.90 -24.05
CA GLU A 52 -7.76 -0.65 -24.30
C GLU A 52 -6.95 0.24 -25.26
N PRO A 53 -7.24 0.25 -26.58
CA PRO A 53 -6.44 0.95 -27.58
C PRO A 53 -6.34 2.46 -27.38
N ASP A 54 -7.36 3.06 -26.75
CA ASP A 54 -7.40 4.49 -26.39
C ASP A 54 -6.73 4.79 -25.04
N GLY A 55 -6.22 3.76 -24.37
CA GLY A 55 -5.61 3.83 -23.04
C GLY A 55 -6.62 3.98 -21.90
N VAL A 56 -6.16 3.74 -20.68
CA VAL A 56 -6.98 3.90 -19.48
C VAL A 56 -7.18 5.39 -19.20
N ARG A 57 -8.43 5.85 -19.29
CA ARG A 57 -8.82 7.27 -19.17
C ARG A 57 -8.37 7.96 -17.88
N ALA A 58 -8.33 7.23 -16.76
CA ALA A 58 -7.94 7.75 -15.45
C ALA A 58 -6.97 6.80 -14.73
N PRO A 59 -5.67 6.80 -15.12
CA PRO A 59 -4.68 5.82 -14.63
C PRO A 59 -4.56 5.80 -13.10
N ALA A 60 -4.46 6.98 -12.47
CA ALA A 60 -4.29 7.08 -11.02
C ALA A 60 -5.49 6.53 -10.24
N ALA A 61 -6.71 6.82 -10.71
CA ALA A 61 -7.93 6.31 -10.09
C ALA A 61 -8.07 4.79 -10.29
N TYR A 62 -7.76 4.29 -11.48
CA TYR A 62 -7.74 2.87 -11.78
C TYR A 62 -6.76 2.12 -10.88
N LEU A 63 -5.51 2.58 -10.79
CA LEU A 63 -4.47 1.95 -9.97
C LEU A 63 -4.83 1.96 -8.48
N ALA A 64 -5.34 3.08 -7.96
CA ALA A 64 -5.81 3.17 -6.58
C ALA A 64 -6.96 2.19 -6.29
N GLN A 65 -7.91 2.06 -7.22
CA GLN A 65 -9.02 1.11 -7.12
C GLN A 65 -8.51 -0.35 -7.16
N VAL A 66 -7.57 -0.66 -8.05
CA VAL A 66 -6.98 -2.00 -8.17
C VAL A 66 -6.27 -2.39 -6.88
N VAL A 67 -5.36 -1.55 -6.39
CA VAL A 67 -4.62 -1.80 -5.14
C VAL A 67 -5.58 -1.96 -3.97
N THR A 68 -6.57 -1.07 -3.84
CA THR A 68 -7.55 -1.16 -2.75
C THR A 68 -8.31 -2.49 -2.77
N ARG A 69 -8.78 -2.92 -3.95
CA ARG A 69 -9.50 -4.20 -4.09
C ARG A 69 -8.62 -5.39 -3.74
N LEU A 70 -7.40 -5.42 -4.27
CA LEU A 70 -6.40 -6.45 -3.96
C LEU A 70 -6.12 -6.51 -2.45
N SER A 71 -5.92 -5.36 -1.79
CA SER A 71 -5.69 -5.32 -0.35
C SER A 71 -6.90 -5.77 0.47
N ILE A 72 -8.13 -5.43 0.06
CA ILE A 72 -9.36 -5.93 0.71
C ILE A 72 -9.41 -7.46 0.65
N ASP A 73 -9.13 -8.04 -0.51
CA ASP A 73 -9.17 -9.49 -0.71
C ASP A 73 -8.06 -10.18 0.11
N ARG A 74 -6.85 -9.61 0.15
CA ARG A 74 -5.76 -10.10 1.00
C ARG A 74 -6.11 -10.02 2.49
N LEU A 75 -6.67 -8.91 2.97
CA LEU A 75 -7.15 -8.79 4.35
C LEU A 75 -8.18 -9.85 4.72
N ARG A 76 -9.13 -10.13 3.82
CA ARG A 76 -10.12 -11.20 4.03
C ARG A 76 -9.46 -12.57 4.14
N GLN A 77 -8.45 -12.85 3.34
CA GLN A 77 -7.68 -14.10 3.42
C GLN A 77 -6.89 -14.19 4.74
N LEU A 78 -6.19 -13.12 5.11
CA LEU A 78 -5.40 -13.06 6.36
C LEU A 78 -6.30 -13.25 7.58
N ARG A 79 -7.48 -12.62 7.64
CA ARG A 79 -8.44 -12.80 8.73
C ARG A 79 -8.88 -14.25 8.88
N ARG A 80 -9.27 -14.90 7.78
CA ARG A 80 -9.63 -16.34 7.80
C ARG A 80 -8.48 -17.23 8.29
N ARG A 81 -7.23 -16.89 7.95
CA ARG A 81 -6.05 -17.61 8.46
C ARG A 81 -5.82 -17.35 9.95
N ARG A 82 -6.03 -16.12 10.42
CA ARG A 82 -5.88 -15.76 11.84
C ARG A 82 -6.95 -16.35 12.74
N GLU A 83 -8.16 -16.58 12.24
CA GLU A 83 -9.17 -17.38 12.94
C GLU A 83 -8.69 -18.81 13.24
N GLN A 84 -7.70 -19.30 12.50
CA GLN A 84 -7.08 -20.62 12.67
C GLN A 84 -5.73 -20.56 13.39
N TYR A 85 -5.19 -19.36 13.66
CA TYR A 85 -3.84 -19.15 14.18
C TYR A 85 -3.88 -18.81 15.67
N VAL A 86 -3.12 -19.56 16.48
CA VAL A 86 -2.95 -19.30 17.91
C VAL A 86 -1.67 -18.47 18.10
N GLY A 87 -1.81 -17.16 18.34
CA GLY A 87 -0.68 -16.25 18.62
C GLY A 87 -1.02 -14.76 18.43
N THR A 88 -0.20 -13.85 18.97
CA THR A 88 -0.37 -12.40 18.84
C THR A 88 0.08 -11.91 17.45
N TRP A 89 -0.81 -11.25 16.71
CA TRP A 89 -0.48 -10.60 15.44
C TRP A 89 -0.11 -9.13 15.66
N LEU A 90 1.04 -8.69 15.16
CA LEU A 90 1.45 -7.27 15.16
C LEU A 90 1.71 -6.77 13.73
N PRO A 91 1.36 -5.51 13.40
CA PRO A 91 1.80 -4.85 12.17
C PRO A 91 3.33 -4.66 12.14
N GLU A 92 3.92 -4.68 10.94
CA GLU A 92 5.33 -4.38 10.69
C GLU A 92 5.51 -2.86 10.53
N PRO A 93 6.33 -2.19 11.35
CA PRO A 93 6.70 -0.80 11.13
C PRO A 93 7.51 -0.65 9.83
N LEU A 94 7.36 0.49 9.13
CA LEU A 94 8.33 0.86 8.09
C LEU A 94 9.61 1.26 8.82
N ASP A 95 10.71 0.58 8.53
CA ASP A 95 12.01 0.93 9.09
C ASP A 95 12.29 2.43 8.84
N ALA A 96 12.37 3.22 9.91
CA ALA A 96 13.09 4.47 9.86
C ALA A 96 14.54 4.12 9.57
N ALA A 97 15.17 4.79 8.60
CA ALA A 97 16.56 4.56 8.22
C ALA A 97 17.46 4.39 9.46
N PRO A 98 18.49 3.51 9.42
CA PRO A 98 19.35 3.27 10.57
C PRO A 98 19.84 4.60 11.13
N PRO A 99 19.83 4.80 12.46
CA PRO A 99 20.17 6.08 13.05
C PRO A 99 21.58 6.44 12.60
N THR A 100 21.69 7.41 11.69
CA THR A 100 22.94 8.11 11.49
C THR A 100 23.31 8.69 12.84
N GLN A 101 24.52 8.41 13.32
CA GLN A 101 25.02 8.75 14.66
C GLN A 101 25.16 10.27 14.92
N ALA A 102 24.39 11.10 14.22
CA ALA A 102 24.32 12.54 14.37
C ALA A 102 22.86 13.01 14.42
N ALA A 103 22.03 12.40 15.26
CA ALA A 103 20.73 12.97 15.59
C ALA A 103 20.92 14.02 16.70
N LEU A 104 20.62 15.30 16.40
CA LEU A 104 20.38 16.31 17.42
C LEU A 104 19.33 15.77 18.43
N PRO A 105 19.39 16.13 19.73
CA PRO A 105 18.45 15.63 20.74
C PRO A 105 16.97 15.81 20.38
N ASP A 106 16.66 16.84 19.59
CA ASP A 106 15.30 17.11 19.11
C ASP A 106 14.89 16.22 17.90
N ALA A 107 15.87 15.80 17.09
CA ALA A 107 15.62 14.96 15.91
C ALA A 107 15.28 13.51 16.30
N SER A 108 15.93 12.95 17.32
CA SER A 108 15.62 11.60 17.80
C SER A 108 14.23 11.52 18.45
N ALA A 109 13.85 12.54 19.21
CA ALA A 109 12.51 12.65 19.80
C ALA A 109 11.43 12.76 18.71
N LEU A 110 11.67 13.55 17.65
CA LEU A 110 10.73 13.69 16.54
C LEU A 110 10.56 12.38 15.75
N THR A 111 11.64 11.62 15.53
CA THR A 111 11.58 10.28 14.90
C THR A 111 10.77 9.30 15.75
N ALA A 112 11.04 9.21 17.06
CA ALA A 112 10.33 8.33 17.97
C ALA A 112 8.82 8.65 18.04
N LEU A 113 8.45 9.94 18.00
CA LEU A 113 7.07 10.38 17.90
C LEU A 113 6.43 9.94 16.57
N GLY A 114 7.16 10.05 15.46
CA GLY A 114 6.71 9.59 14.14
C GLY A 114 6.43 8.08 14.12
N GLU A 115 7.34 7.27 14.65
CA GLU A 115 7.17 5.82 14.76
C GLU A 115 5.97 5.45 15.64
N SER A 116 5.85 6.10 16.80
CA SER A 116 4.73 5.89 17.73
C SER A 116 3.39 6.24 17.10
N LEU A 117 3.33 7.35 16.36
CA LEU A 117 2.13 7.78 15.65
C LEU A 117 1.77 6.80 14.53
N GLN A 118 2.76 6.35 13.76
CA GLN A 118 2.57 5.38 12.69
C GLN A 118 2.04 4.05 13.23
N LEU A 119 2.65 3.51 14.28
CA LEU A 119 2.19 2.28 14.93
C LEU A 119 0.79 2.44 15.53
N SER A 120 0.53 3.54 16.23
CA SER A 120 -0.80 3.85 16.80
C SER A 120 -1.87 3.94 15.70
N PHE A 121 -1.52 4.53 14.57
CA PHE A 121 -2.39 4.63 13.41
C PHE A 121 -2.68 3.26 12.79
N LEU A 122 -1.66 2.42 12.59
CA LEU A 122 -1.85 1.05 12.10
C LEU A 122 -2.70 0.21 13.06
N PHE A 123 -2.51 0.39 14.37
CA PHE A 123 -3.33 -0.28 15.38
C PHE A 123 -4.80 0.15 15.31
N LEU A 124 -5.06 1.45 15.15
CA LEU A 124 -6.42 1.95 14.91
C LEU A 124 -7.03 1.35 13.64
N LEU A 125 -6.28 1.29 12.54
CA LEU A 125 -6.75 0.67 11.31
C LEU A 125 -7.04 -0.83 11.51
N GLU A 126 -6.28 -1.49 12.39
CA GLU A 126 -6.47 -2.90 12.71
C GLU A 126 -7.82 -3.21 13.35
N SER A 127 -8.37 -2.27 14.10
CA SER A 127 -9.73 -2.38 14.68
C SER A 127 -10.86 -2.30 13.64
N LEU A 128 -10.60 -1.76 12.44
CA LEU A 128 -11.60 -1.60 11.39
C LEU A 128 -11.74 -2.83 10.49
N GLY A 129 -12.94 -3.09 9.97
CA GLY A 129 -13.19 -4.05 8.89
C GLY A 129 -12.44 -3.69 7.58
N PRO A 130 -12.26 -4.63 6.63
CA PRO A 130 -11.49 -4.35 5.40
C PRO A 130 -12.11 -3.23 4.55
N ILE A 131 -13.44 -3.19 4.50
CA ILE A 131 -14.19 -2.15 3.75
C ILE A 131 -14.11 -0.81 4.49
N GLU A 132 -14.32 -0.80 5.80
CA GLU A 132 -14.24 0.41 6.64
C GLU A 132 -12.86 1.06 6.54
N ARG A 133 -11.80 0.24 6.60
CA ARG A 133 -10.41 0.67 6.41
C ARG A 133 -10.20 1.33 5.05
N ALA A 134 -10.70 0.72 3.98
CA ALA A 134 -10.61 1.29 2.64
C ALA A 134 -11.36 2.63 2.52
N VAL A 135 -12.57 2.72 3.06
CA VAL A 135 -13.36 3.96 3.06
C VAL A 135 -12.65 5.06 3.83
N PHE A 136 -12.08 4.74 4.99
CA PHE A 136 -11.34 5.70 5.81
C PHE A 136 -10.09 6.24 5.10
N LEU A 137 -9.33 5.37 4.40
CA LEU A 137 -8.08 5.75 3.75
C LEU A 137 -8.25 6.51 2.42
N LEU A 138 -9.40 6.39 1.77
CA LEU A 138 -9.65 7.00 0.46
C LEU A 138 -10.48 8.28 0.52
N ARG A 139 -10.90 8.70 1.72
CA ARG A 139 -11.62 9.95 1.96
C ARG A 139 -10.66 11.09 2.24
#